data_AF-A0A813CEP8-F1
#
_entry.id   AF-A0A813CEP8-F1
#
_cell.length_a   1.000
_cell.length_b   1.000
_cell.length_c   1.000
_cell.angle_alpha   90.00
_cell.angle_beta   90.00
_cell.angle_gamma   90.00
#
_symmetry.space_group_name_H-M   'P 1'
#
loop_
_entity.id
_entity.type
_entity.pdbx_description
1 polymer ?
#
loop_
_entity_poly.entity_id
_entity_poly.type
_entity_poly.pdbx_seq_one_letter_code
_entity_poly.pdbx_strand_id
1 'polypeptide(L)'
;EELQREPPIKKKRRKRVYLREDGEWKLISKELPLPTPSEDPSKLLLQIDESGKALRLLEFLENAVHSPAFEMKHAVRALDTLVVQRPSLNEEDLARLGDQPGLGALVERTKAFLQQIEDEDGGLGPRWSTLLLHALAVYQDVPVLHRLVVPVAEEAAQAVPDMNNKQLARCVWAIGELRHVSRLLQDNLLPLMVQNSRILG
;
A
#
# COMPACT_ATOMS: atom_id res chain seq x y z
N GLU A 1 43.85 14.23 -26.28
CA GLU A 1 42.66 13.39 -26.50
C GLU A 1 42.87 12.06 -25.79
N GLU A 2 42.20 11.84 -24.65
CA GLU A 2 42.22 10.56 -23.95
C GLU A 2 40.90 9.82 -24.16
N LEU A 3 41.00 8.61 -24.71
CA LEU A 3 39.89 7.72 -24.99
C LEU A 3 39.31 7.10 -23.71
N GLN A 4 37.99 7.19 -23.61
CA GLN A 4 37.04 6.08 -23.37
C GLN A 4 37.29 5.10 -22.21
N ARG A 5 36.31 5.01 -21.30
CA ARG A 5 35.63 3.74 -20.97
C ARG A 5 34.15 4.00 -20.67
N GLU A 6 33.28 3.61 -21.58
CA GLU A 6 31.85 3.49 -21.32
C GLU A 6 31.61 2.40 -20.26
N PRO A 7 30.70 2.61 -19.28
CA PRO A 7 30.38 1.57 -18.32
C PRO A 7 29.58 0.45 -19.00
N PRO A 8 29.77 -0.82 -18.59
CA PRO A 8 29.17 -1.97 -19.25
C PRO A 8 27.64 -1.89 -19.16
N ILE A 9 27.00 -1.83 -20.33
CA ILE A 9 25.55 -1.82 -20.47
C ILE A 9 25.03 -3.20 -20.02
N LYS A 10 24.56 -3.29 -18.77
CA LYS A 10 23.69 -4.38 -18.32
C LYS A 10 22.30 -3.81 -18.02
N LYS A 11 21.34 -4.25 -18.84
CA LYS A 11 19.87 -4.20 -18.70
C LYS A 11 19.29 -2.96 -17.99
N LYS A 12 18.66 -2.06 -18.78
CA LYS A 12 17.80 -0.92 -18.41
C LYS A 12 17.56 -0.74 -16.89
N ARG A 13 18.58 -0.28 -16.16
CA ARG A 13 18.43 0.35 -14.85
C ARG A 13 18.60 1.85 -15.09
N ARG A 14 17.61 2.64 -14.66
CA ARG A 14 17.59 4.12 -14.78
C ARG A 14 19.00 4.66 -14.48
N LYS A 15 19.66 5.29 -15.48
CA LYS A 15 21.05 5.76 -15.36
C LYS A 15 21.12 6.80 -14.23
N ARG A 16 21.85 6.46 -13.16
CA ARG A 16 22.25 7.40 -12.11
C ARG A 16 23.26 8.38 -12.70
N VAL A 17 22.95 9.67 -12.70
CA VAL A 17 23.83 10.74 -13.23
C VAL A 17 24.62 11.31 -12.05
N TYR A 18 25.93 11.45 -12.17
CA TYR A 18 26.81 12.00 -11.12
C TYR A 18 27.43 13.30 -11.61
N LEU A 19 27.56 14.29 -10.72
CA LEU A 19 28.29 15.53 -10.91
C LEU A 19 29.51 15.53 -9.99
N ARG A 20 30.64 16.09 -10.45
CA ARG A 20 31.82 16.27 -9.61
C ARG A 20 31.81 17.68 -9.02
N GLU A 21 31.64 17.79 -7.71
CA GLU A 21 31.69 19.04 -6.94
C GLU A 21 32.78 18.90 -5.87
N ASP A 22 33.67 19.89 -5.75
CA ASP A 22 34.75 19.94 -4.76
C ASP A 22 35.62 18.67 -4.70
N GLY A 23 35.83 18.03 -5.85
CA GLY A 23 36.64 16.82 -5.97
C GLY A 23 35.89 15.52 -5.71
N GLU A 24 34.67 15.56 -5.17
CA GLU A 24 33.83 14.39 -4.88
C GLU A 24 32.74 14.17 -5.95
N TRP A 25 32.42 12.91 -6.23
CA TRP A 25 31.31 12.54 -7.12
C TRP A 25 29.99 12.52 -6.35
N LYS A 26 29.13 13.51 -6.59
CA LYS A 26 27.77 13.56 -6.02
C LYS A 26 26.76 13.02 -7.02
N LEU A 27 25.85 12.16 -6.56
CA LEU A 27 24.73 11.71 -7.37
C LEU A 27 23.78 12.88 -7.61
N ILE A 28 23.55 13.25 -8.86
CA ILE A 28 22.44 14.13 -9.24
C ILE A 28 21.17 13.29 -9.08
N SER A 29 20.60 13.26 -7.88
CA SER A 29 19.22 12.82 -7.73
C SER A 29 18.34 13.93 -8.30
N LYS A 30 18.20 13.98 -9.62
CA LYS A 30 17.12 14.76 -10.22
C LYS A 30 15.85 13.98 -9.88
N GLU A 31 15.25 14.29 -8.73
CA GLU A 31 13.92 13.80 -8.44
C GLU A 31 13.06 14.23 -9.62
N LEU A 32 12.58 13.24 -10.37
CA LEU A 32 11.77 13.50 -11.55
C LEU A 32 10.52 14.25 -11.08
N PRO A 33 9.90 15.08 -11.93
CA PRO A 33 8.57 15.60 -11.60
C PRO A 33 7.62 14.44 -11.31
N LEU A 34 6.63 14.66 -10.44
CA LEU A 34 5.57 13.69 -10.27
C LEU A 34 4.84 13.49 -11.61
N PRO A 35 4.59 12.24 -12.03
CA PRO A 35 3.84 12.01 -13.24
C PRO A 35 2.38 12.44 -13.04
N THR A 36 1.75 12.96 -14.09
CA THR A 36 0.29 13.12 -14.12
C THR A 36 -0.37 11.73 -14.02
N PRO A 37 -1.41 11.56 -13.16
CA PRO A 37 -2.14 10.29 -13.10
C PRO A 37 -2.67 9.88 -14.47
N SER A 38 -2.47 8.62 -14.82
CA SER A 38 -2.92 8.06 -16.10
C SER A 38 -4.41 7.71 -16.04
N GLU A 39 -5.15 8.06 -17.08
CA GLU A 39 -6.56 7.67 -17.30
C GLU A 39 -6.72 6.21 -17.79
N ASP A 40 -5.61 5.45 -17.76
CA ASP A 40 -5.57 4.03 -18.13
C ASP A 40 -5.29 3.24 -16.84
N PRO A 41 -6.21 2.36 -16.38
CA PRO A 41 -6.05 1.64 -15.13
C PRO A 41 -4.75 0.84 -15.02
N SER A 42 -4.28 0.24 -16.12
CA SER A 42 -3.05 -0.56 -16.07
C SER A 42 -1.82 0.33 -15.90
N LYS A 43 -1.79 1.47 -16.59
CA LYS A 43 -0.71 2.46 -16.43
C LYS A 43 -0.75 3.15 -15.08
N LEU A 44 -1.94 3.44 -14.55
CA LEU A 44 -2.11 4.03 -13.24
C LEU A 44 -1.57 3.10 -12.14
N LEU A 45 -1.86 1.81 -12.24
CA LEU A 45 -1.30 0.81 -11.34
C LEU A 45 0.23 0.78 -11.39
N LEU A 46 0.83 0.85 -12.59
CA LEU A 46 2.28 0.94 -12.75
C LEU A 46 2.87 2.22 -12.14
N GLN A 47 2.17 3.35 -12.25
CA GLN A 47 2.62 4.61 -11.63
C GLN A 47 2.66 4.52 -10.10
N ILE A 48 1.69 3.82 -9.49
CA ILE A 48 1.69 3.53 -8.05
C ILE A 48 2.90 2.67 -7.68
N ASP A 49 3.10 1.55 -8.38
CA ASP A 49 4.19 0.60 -8.13
C ASP A 49 5.58 1.26 -8.27
N GLU A 50 5.75 2.18 -9.22
CA GLU A 50 7.03 2.82 -9.56
C GLU A 50 7.32 4.13 -8.79
N SER A 51 6.46 4.52 -7.85
CA SER A 51 6.62 5.74 -7.04
C SER A 51 7.95 5.80 -6.26
N GLY A 52 8.45 4.64 -5.81
CA GLY A 52 9.82 4.44 -5.29
C GLY A 52 10.14 5.01 -3.91
N LYS A 53 9.31 5.90 -3.35
CA LYS A 53 9.38 6.41 -1.96
C LYS A 53 7.96 6.62 -1.43
N ALA A 54 7.76 6.42 -0.13
CA ALA A 54 6.43 6.53 0.48
C ALA A 54 5.86 7.95 0.41
N LEU A 55 6.62 8.99 0.80
CA LEU A 55 6.12 10.38 0.72
C LEU A 55 5.82 10.81 -0.73
N ARG A 56 6.62 10.37 -1.68
CA ARG A 56 6.41 10.63 -3.11
C ARG A 56 5.15 9.93 -3.65
N LEU A 57 4.86 8.73 -3.14
CA LEU A 57 3.60 8.06 -3.43
C LEU A 57 2.41 8.85 -2.88
N LEU A 58 2.49 9.35 -1.64
CA LEU A 58 1.42 10.14 -1.03
C LEU A 58 1.17 11.45 -1.80
N GLU A 59 2.22 12.15 -2.22
CA GLU A 59 2.10 13.35 -3.05
C GLU A 59 1.47 13.04 -4.42
N PHE A 60 1.81 11.90 -5.04
CA PHE A 60 1.13 11.44 -6.27
C PHE A 60 -0.36 11.12 -6.04
N LEU A 61 -0.69 10.50 -4.91
CA LEU A 61 -2.05 10.07 -4.58
C LEU A 61 -3.00 11.23 -4.31
N GLU A 62 -2.50 12.40 -3.91
CA GLU A 62 -3.33 13.61 -3.75
C GLU A 62 -4.18 13.89 -5.00
N ASN A 63 -3.65 13.61 -6.19
CA ASN A 63 -4.40 13.76 -7.44
C ASN A 63 -4.90 12.43 -8.00
N ALA A 64 -4.13 11.34 -7.84
CA ALA A 64 -4.44 10.07 -8.51
C ALA A 64 -5.76 9.45 -8.05
N VAL A 65 -6.13 9.62 -6.78
CA VAL A 65 -7.38 9.04 -6.21
C VAL A 65 -8.65 9.62 -6.85
N HIS A 66 -8.54 10.78 -7.49
CA HIS A 66 -9.64 11.47 -8.17
C HIS A 66 -9.75 11.11 -9.65
N SER A 67 -8.77 10.38 -10.22
CA SER A 67 -8.87 9.90 -11.60
C SER A 67 -10.04 8.92 -11.73
N PRO A 68 -10.85 8.98 -12.80
CA PRO A 68 -11.91 8.01 -13.05
C PRO A 68 -11.36 6.60 -13.30
N ALA A 69 -10.08 6.45 -13.66
CA ALA A 69 -9.40 5.16 -13.76
C ALA A 69 -9.03 4.56 -12.39
N PHE A 70 -9.13 5.35 -11.30
CA PHE A 70 -8.81 4.90 -9.96
C PHE A 70 -9.95 4.05 -9.39
N GLU A 71 -9.65 2.76 -9.24
CA GLU A 71 -10.53 1.69 -8.74
C GLU A 71 -9.98 1.06 -7.44
N MET A 72 -10.77 0.20 -6.79
CA MET A 72 -10.39 -0.50 -5.56
C MET A 72 -9.03 -1.19 -5.61
N LYS A 73 -8.69 -1.86 -6.73
CA LYS A 73 -7.37 -2.52 -6.89
C LYS A 73 -6.18 -1.55 -6.74
N HIS A 74 -6.36 -0.28 -7.11
CA HIS A 74 -5.36 0.77 -6.96
C HIS A 74 -5.26 1.24 -5.52
N ALA A 75 -6.39 1.35 -4.82
CA ALA A 75 -6.41 1.67 -3.39
C ALA A 75 -5.64 0.62 -2.58
N VAL A 76 -5.93 -0.67 -2.81
CA VAL A 76 -5.21 -1.77 -2.16
C VAL A 76 -3.73 -1.74 -2.53
N ARG A 77 -3.41 -1.50 -3.81
CA ARG A 77 -2.02 -1.42 -4.25
C ARG A 77 -1.27 -0.25 -3.65
N ALA A 78 -1.90 0.90 -3.50
CA ALA A 78 -1.30 2.08 -2.90
C ALA A 78 -0.90 1.81 -1.44
N LEU A 79 -1.79 1.22 -0.64
CA LEU A 79 -1.50 0.84 0.75
C LEU A 79 -0.41 -0.24 0.83
N ASP A 80 -0.46 -1.27 -0.02
CA ASP A 80 0.61 -2.29 -0.11
C ASP A 80 1.96 -1.67 -0.50
N THR A 81 1.95 -0.73 -1.44
CA THR A 81 3.17 -0.02 -1.87
C THR A 81 3.71 0.86 -0.75
N LEU A 82 2.86 1.52 0.04
CA LEU A 82 3.30 2.25 1.24
C LEU A 82 4.02 1.32 2.20
N VAL A 83 3.48 0.13 2.49
CA VAL A 83 4.15 -0.88 3.32
C VAL A 83 5.52 -1.26 2.76
N VAL A 84 5.60 -1.54 1.45
CA VAL A 84 6.87 -1.87 0.78
C VAL A 84 7.89 -0.73 0.90
N GLN A 85 7.42 0.52 0.80
CA GLN A 85 8.25 1.71 0.88
C GLN A 85 8.41 2.25 2.30
N ARG A 86 7.88 1.58 3.33
CA ARG A 86 8.04 1.99 4.73
C ARG A 86 9.49 2.25 5.14
N PRO A 87 10.50 1.48 4.69
CA PRO A 87 11.91 1.77 5.00
C PRO A 87 12.43 3.12 4.47
N SER A 88 11.69 3.79 3.59
CA SER A 88 12.01 5.14 3.12
C SER A 88 11.57 6.26 4.07
N LEU A 89 10.83 5.93 5.14
CA LEU A 89 10.34 6.86 6.15
C LEU A 89 11.22 6.81 7.39
N ASN A 90 11.58 7.97 7.92
CA ASN A 90 12.18 8.11 9.25
C ASN A 90 11.10 8.26 10.35
N GLU A 91 11.51 8.43 11.60
CA GLU A 91 10.57 8.60 12.74
C GLU A 91 9.70 9.86 12.63
N GLU A 92 10.26 10.97 12.14
CA GLU A 92 9.50 12.21 11.93
C GLU A 92 8.45 12.02 10.81
N ASP A 93 8.84 11.38 9.71
CA ASP A 93 7.94 11.10 8.59
C ASP A 93 6.79 10.18 9.04
N LEU A 94 7.06 9.18 9.88
CA LEU A 94 6.05 8.29 10.46
C LEU A 94 5.10 9.04 11.39
N ALA A 95 5.62 9.93 12.25
CA ALA A 95 4.80 10.74 13.15
C ALA A 95 3.84 11.69 12.41
N ARG A 96 4.26 12.16 11.23
CA ARG A 96 3.50 13.09 10.38
C ARG A 96 2.78 12.41 9.21
N LEU A 97 2.77 11.08 9.18
CA LEU A 97 2.20 10.32 8.06
C LEU A 97 0.69 10.54 7.95
N GLY A 98 0.01 10.65 9.09
CA GLY A 98 -1.42 10.94 9.17
C GLY A 98 -1.83 12.31 8.63
N ASP A 99 -0.89 13.27 8.59
CA ASP A 99 -1.13 14.63 8.11
C ASP A 99 -0.98 14.77 6.60
N GLN A 100 -0.51 13.72 5.91
CA GLN A 100 -0.28 13.74 4.48
C GLN A 100 -1.63 13.75 3.72
N PRO A 101 -1.92 14.78 2.89
CA PRO A 101 -3.20 14.90 2.20
C PRO A 101 -3.56 13.67 1.36
N GLY A 102 -2.57 13.11 0.65
CA GLY A 102 -2.75 11.91 -0.16
C GLY A 102 -3.16 10.67 0.65
N LEU A 103 -2.76 10.56 1.92
CA LEU A 103 -3.19 9.45 2.77
C LEU A 103 -4.66 9.62 3.17
N GLY A 104 -5.06 10.82 3.59
CA GLY A 104 -6.45 11.12 3.91
C GLY A 104 -7.38 10.88 2.71
N ALA A 105 -6.99 11.36 1.54
CA ALA A 105 -7.77 11.18 0.30
C ALA A 105 -7.85 9.69 -0.11
N LEU A 106 -6.76 8.94 0.04
CA LEU A 106 -6.76 7.49 -0.17
C LEU A 106 -7.70 6.77 0.78
N VAL A 107 -7.71 7.13 2.07
CA VAL A 107 -8.58 6.52 3.08
C VAL A 107 -10.06 6.74 2.72
N GLU A 108 -10.46 7.98 2.45
CA GLU A 108 -11.86 8.27 2.11
C GLU A 108 -12.28 7.57 0.82
N ARG A 109 -11.40 7.53 -0.19
CA ARG A 109 -11.68 6.83 -1.46
C ARG A 109 -11.79 5.32 -1.26
N THR A 110 -10.93 4.73 -0.43
CA THR A 110 -10.97 3.29 -0.11
C THR A 110 -12.25 2.93 0.64
N LYS A 111 -12.64 3.76 1.61
CA LYS A 111 -13.88 3.59 2.35
C LYS A 111 -15.10 3.63 1.44
N ALA A 112 -15.14 4.55 0.48
CA ALA A 112 -16.23 4.61 -0.50
C ALA A 112 -16.32 3.34 -1.36
N PHE A 113 -15.20 2.75 -1.77
CA PHE A 113 -15.21 1.47 -2.49
C PHE A 113 -15.71 0.31 -1.61
N LEU A 114 -15.30 0.26 -0.34
CA LEU A 114 -15.76 -0.79 0.58
C LEU A 114 -17.27 -0.72 0.80
N GLN A 115 -17.84 0.49 0.89
CA GLN A 115 -19.29 0.69 1.00
C GLN A 115 -20.03 0.22 -0.27
N GLN A 116 -19.46 0.46 -1.45
CA GLN A 116 -20.04 -0.01 -2.72
C GLN A 116 -20.02 -1.54 -2.84
N ILE A 117 -18.96 -2.18 -2.32
CA ILE A 117 -18.87 -3.64 -2.26
C ILE A 117 -19.95 -4.20 -1.34
N GLU A 118 -20.21 -3.58 -0.19
CA GLU A 118 -21.28 -4.01 0.72
C GLU A 118 -22.68 -3.97 0.06
N ASP A 119 -22.89 -3.03 -0.87
CA ASP A 119 -24.12 -2.86 -1.63
C ASP A 119 -24.23 -3.80 -2.87
N GLU A 120 -23.12 -4.40 -3.31
CA GLU A 120 -23.03 -5.29 -4.47
C GLU A 120 -22.77 -6.75 -4.05
N ASP A 121 -23.24 -7.75 -4.81
CA ASP A 121 -23.06 -9.19 -4.46
C ASP A 121 -21.60 -9.71 -4.64
N GLY A 122 -20.58 -8.88 -4.41
CA GLY A 122 -19.18 -9.22 -4.67
C GLY A 122 -18.22 -8.68 -3.63
N GLY A 123 -17.73 -9.55 -2.74
CA GLY A 123 -16.70 -9.20 -1.76
C GLY A 123 -15.32 -8.94 -2.37
N LEU A 124 -14.44 -8.32 -1.59
CA LEU A 124 -13.08 -7.93 -1.98
C LEU A 124 -12.17 -9.14 -2.32
N GLY A 125 -12.50 -10.31 -1.79
CA GLY A 125 -11.78 -11.56 -1.99
C GLY A 125 -10.48 -11.68 -1.17
N PRO A 126 -9.94 -12.90 -1.01
CA PRO A 126 -8.96 -13.22 0.03
C PRO A 126 -7.61 -12.54 -0.19
N ARG A 127 -7.20 -12.28 -1.43
CA ARG A 127 -5.92 -11.61 -1.72
C ARG A 127 -5.95 -10.17 -1.23
N TRP A 128 -6.99 -9.43 -1.59
CA TRP A 128 -7.05 -7.99 -1.42
C TRP A 128 -7.42 -7.60 0.01
N SER A 129 -8.36 -8.31 0.64
CA SER A 129 -8.71 -8.09 2.05
C SER A 129 -7.51 -8.31 2.98
N THR A 130 -6.75 -9.39 2.75
CA THR A 130 -5.53 -9.68 3.54
C THR A 130 -4.44 -8.60 3.35
N LEU A 131 -4.29 -8.06 2.13
CA LEU A 131 -3.30 -6.99 1.88
C LEU A 131 -3.67 -5.68 2.59
N LEU A 132 -4.95 -5.30 2.54
CA LEU A 132 -5.43 -4.13 3.28
C LEU A 132 -5.23 -4.31 4.78
N LEU A 133 -5.69 -5.44 5.33
CA LEU A 133 -5.60 -5.68 6.78
C LEU A 133 -4.14 -5.67 7.26
N HIS A 134 -3.23 -6.20 6.46
CA HIS A 134 -1.80 -6.13 6.72
C HIS A 134 -1.26 -4.69 6.70
N ALA A 135 -1.65 -3.89 5.72
CA ALA A 135 -1.23 -2.48 5.68
C ALA A 135 -1.75 -1.69 6.90
N LEU A 136 -2.99 -1.93 7.32
CA LEU A 136 -3.55 -1.32 8.52
C LEU A 136 -2.79 -1.72 9.78
N ALA A 137 -2.41 -3.00 9.91
CA ALA A 137 -1.60 -3.48 11.04
C ALA A 137 -0.18 -2.89 11.04
N VAL A 138 0.47 -2.77 9.88
CA VAL A 138 1.80 -2.15 9.78
C VAL A 138 1.80 -0.67 10.20
N TYR A 139 0.69 0.03 9.93
CA TYR A 139 0.49 1.43 10.26
C TYR A 139 -0.53 1.62 11.39
N GLN A 140 -0.55 0.71 12.36
CA GLN A 140 -1.49 0.74 13.48
C GLN A 140 -1.41 2.03 14.31
N ASP A 141 -0.27 2.73 14.31
CA ASP A 141 -0.10 3.99 15.05
C ASP A 141 -0.59 5.22 14.28
N VAL A 142 -1.18 5.04 13.09
CA VAL A 142 -1.62 6.14 12.20
C VAL A 142 -3.16 6.26 12.25
N PRO A 143 -3.73 7.21 13.03
CA PRO A 143 -5.15 7.18 13.37
C PRO A 143 -6.11 7.32 12.18
N VAL A 144 -5.71 8.01 11.11
CA VAL A 144 -6.57 8.16 9.92
C VAL A 144 -6.89 6.81 9.27
N LEU A 145 -5.97 5.83 9.34
CA LEU A 145 -6.17 4.49 8.80
C LEU A 145 -7.14 3.64 9.63
N HIS A 146 -7.37 3.99 10.91
CA HIS A 146 -8.31 3.25 11.77
C HIS A 146 -9.73 3.23 11.23
N ARG A 147 -10.10 4.24 10.41
CA ARG A 147 -11.40 4.34 9.73
C ARG A 147 -11.67 3.17 8.77
N LEU A 148 -10.63 2.48 8.33
CA LEU A 148 -10.74 1.33 7.42
C LEU A 148 -10.74 -0.01 8.16
N VAL A 149 -10.41 -0.04 9.46
CA VAL A 149 -10.15 -1.29 10.19
C VAL A 149 -11.37 -2.20 10.25
N VAL A 150 -12.54 -1.66 10.63
CA VAL A 150 -13.76 -2.47 10.73
C VAL A 150 -14.26 -2.91 9.35
N PRO A 151 -14.43 -2.01 8.36
CA PRO A 151 -14.89 -2.43 7.03
C PRO A 151 -13.97 -3.46 6.36
N VAL A 152 -12.64 -3.31 6.49
CA VAL A 152 -11.68 -4.28 5.94
C VAL A 152 -11.74 -5.61 6.69
N ALA A 153 -12.01 -5.59 8.00
CA ALA A 153 -12.16 -6.82 8.78
C ALA A 153 -13.40 -7.61 8.35
N GLU A 154 -14.51 -6.93 8.04
CA GLU A 154 -15.74 -7.56 7.54
C GLU A 154 -15.49 -8.22 6.18
N GLU A 155 -14.81 -7.52 5.26
CA GLU A 155 -14.39 -8.09 3.97
C GLU A 155 -13.41 -9.25 4.13
N ALA A 156 -12.48 -9.16 5.09
CA ALA A 156 -11.59 -10.26 5.40
C ALA A 156 -12.36 -11.48 5.93
N ALA A 157 -13.38 -11.26 6.76
CA ALA A 157 -14.21 -12.30 7.36
C ALA A 157 -14.96 -13.10 6.29
N GLN A 158 -15.59 -12.40 5.34
CA GLN A 158 -16.28 -13.02 4.20
C GLN A 158 -15.32 -13.85 3.34
N ALA A 159 -14.07 -13.39 3.20
CA ALA A 159 -13.07 -14.07 2.39
C ALA A 159 -12.33 -15.21 3.11
N VAL A 160 -12.50 -15.40 4.42
CA VAL A 160 -11.83 -16.45 5.21
C VAL A 160 -11.95 -17.84 4.56
N PRO A 161 -13.14 -18.30 4.10
CA PRO A 161 -13.31 -19.61 3.46
C PRO A 161 -12.31 -19.90 2.34
N ASP A 162 -11.93 -18.86 1.59
CA ASP A 162 -11.07 -18.97 0.40
C ASP A 162 -9.60 -18.62 0.68
N MET A 163 -9.23 -18.35 1.94
CA MET A 163 -7.85 -18.00 2.29
C MET A 163 -6.97 -19.24 2.41
N ASN A 164 -5.77 -19.17 1.82
CA ASN A 164 -4.70 -20.12 2.09
C ASN A 164 -4.00 -19.84 3.44
N ASN A 165 -3.16 -20.79 3.88
CA ASN A 165 -2.46 -20.72 5.17
C ASN A 165 -1.62 -19.45 5.35
N LYS A 166 -1.02 -18.92 4.27
CA LYS A 166 -0.22 -17.70 4.33
C LYS A 166 -1.11 -16.47 4.55
N GLN A 167 -2.30 -16.45 3.94
CA GLN A 167 -3.28 -15.39 4.14
C GLN A 167 -3.84 -15.45 5.55
N LEU A 168 -4.22 -16.64 6.02
CA LEU A 168 -4.68 -16.84 7.40
C LEU A 168 -3.62 -16.41 8.43
N ALA A 169 -2.38 -16.85 8.31
CA ALA A 169 -1.31 -16.45 9.23
C ALA A 169 -1.12 -14.92 9.29
N ARG A 170 -1.25 -14.24 8.16
CA ARG A 170 -1.19 -12.78 8.08
C ARG A 170 -2.39 -12.11 8.75
N CYS A 171 -3.59 -12.65 8.61
CA CYS A 171 -4.77 -12.17 9.34
C CYS A 171 -4.60 -12.32 10.85
N VAL A 172 -4.09 -13.47 11.34
CA VAL A 172 -3.83 -13.66 12.79
C VAL A 172 -2.86 -12.61 13.31
N TRP A 173 -1.76 -12.38 12.59
CA TRP A 173 -0.79 -11.33 12.97
C TRP A 173 -1.45 -9.95 13.00
N ALA A 174 -2.20 -9.60 11.96
CA ALA A 174 -2.85 -8.29 11.87
C ALA A 174 -3.90 -8.05 12.97
N ILE A 175 -4.66 -9.10 13.36
CA ILE A 175 -5.58 -9.04 14.52
C ILE A 175 -4.80 -8.75 15.80
N GLY A 176 -3.64 -9.39 15.97
CA GLY A 176 -2.76 -9.18 17.12
C GLY A 176 -2.32 -7.72 17.25
N GLU A 177 -1.85 -7.10 16.16
CA GLU A 177 -1.45 -5.70 16.13
C GLU A 177 -2.67 -4.79 16.41
N LEU A 178 -3.75 -4.95 15.65
CA LEU A 178 -4.92 -4.06 15.67
C LEU A 178 -5.86 -4.24 16.88
N ARG A 179 -5.56 -5.16 17.82
CA ARG A 179 -6.40 -5.46 19.01
C ARG A 179 -6.74 -4.23 19.86
N HIS A 180 -5.86 -3.24 19.86
CA HIS A 180 -6.02 -2.01 20.62
C HIS A 180 -6.87 -0.96 19.87
N VAL A 181 -6.97 -1.08 18.54
CA VAL A 181 -7.79 -0.23 17.68
C VAL A 181 -9.25 -0.69 17.70
N SER A 182 -9.50 -2.00 17.54
CA SER A 182 -10.84 -2.56 17.64
C SER A 182 -10.80 -4.02 18.09
N ARG A 183 -11.48 -4.32 19.20
CA ARG A 183 -11.64 -5.71 19.68
C ARG A 183 -12.54 -6.55 18.77
N LEU A 184 -13.42 -5.90 17.98
CA LEU A 184 -14.33 -6.58 17.06
C LEU A 184 -13.58 -7.41 16.00
N LEU A 185 -12.35 -7.00 15.64
CA LEU A 185 -11.47 -7.80 14.79
C LEU A 185 -11.25 -9.20 15.35
N GLN A 186 -10.90 -9.28 16.63
CA GLN A 186 -10.63 -10.52 17.32
C GLN A 186 -11.90 -11.37 17.40
N ASP A 187 -13.01 -10.73 17.78
CA ASP A 187 -14.28 -11.40 18.02
C ASP A 187 -14.89 -11.94 16.72
N ASN A 188 -14.67 -11.27 15.59
CA ASN A 188 -15.26 -11.65 14.31
C ASN A 188 -14.35 -12.56 13.49
N LEU A 189 -13.05 -12.28 13.39
CA LEU A 189 -12.16 -13.02 12.49
C LEU A 189 -11.63 -14.31 13.11
N LEU A 190 -11.18 -14.30 14.37
CA LEU A 190 -10.54 -15.49 14.95
C LEU A 190 -11.45 -16.72 14.98
N PRO A 191 -12.75 -16.64 15.36
CA PRO A 191 -13.63 -17.80 15.34
C PRO A 191 -13.77 -18.42 13.95
N LEU A 192 -13.92 -17.58 12.91
CA LEU A 192 -14.04 -18.05 11.52
C LEU A 192 -12.77 -18.77 11.06
N MET A 193 -11.60 -18.25 11.42
CA MET A 193 -10.31 -18.85 11.07
C MET A 193 -10.09 -20.19 11.78
N VAL A 194 -10.49 -20.31 13.05
CA VAL A 194 -10.43 -21.59 13.79
C VAL A 194 -11.38 -22.61 13.18
N GLN A 195 -12.59 -22.21 12.78
CA GLN A 195 -13.53 -23.10 12.11
C GLN A 195 -13.01 -23.58 10.74
N ASN A 196 -12.34 -22.69 10.00
CA ASN A 196 -11.75 -23.02 8.70
C ASN A 196 -10.44 -23.81 8.82
N SER A 197 -9.77 -23.78 9.99
CA SER A 197 -8.54 -24.53 10.25
C SER A 197 -8.69 -26.06 10.29
N ARG A 198 -9.92 -26.59 10.17
CA ARG A 198 -10.16 -28.02 9.91
C ARG A 198 -9.66 -28.51 8.54
N ILE A 199 -9.20 -27.59 7.68
CA ILE A 199 -8.57 -27.87 6.37
C ILE A 199 -7.02 -27.87 6.46
N LEU A 200 -6.44 -27.69 7.65
CA LEU A 200 -4.99 -27.86 7.90
C LEU A 200 -4.57 -29.33 8.15
N GLY A 201 -5.47 -30.28 7.92
CA GLY A 201 -5.20 -31.72 7.92
C GLY A 201 -4.74 -32.22 6.56
#